data_AF-A0A8J2TBA3-F1
#
_entry.id   AF-A0A8J2TBA3-F1
#
_cell.length_a   1.000
_cell.length_b   1.000
_cell.length_c   1.000
_cell.angle_alpha   90.00
_cell.angle_beta   90.00
_cell.angle_gamma   90.00
#
_symmetry.space_group_name_H-M   'P 1'
#
loop_
_entity.id
_entity.type
_entity.pdbx_description
1 polymer ?
#
loop_
_entity_poly.entity_id
_entity_poly.type
_entity_poly.pdbx_seq_one_letter_code
_entity_poly.pdbx_strand_id
1 'polypeptide(L)'
;MRYSDISDQLFETYINSIEQQIEDKKFFLSQARNVVKSLRSEGSRPRIISLEQWQDFLKKPMFFPERSDPIGLNMVSASLVSRQTTTEEWLHYMEEKLIHMQTMIGDQEHINRDMLILIELLEQRPQISLVNSPTLESPSQRNHRLHLELEDFVKNYIALDLADAGESTEEVQRDLIILLSRLVHYDRYLKTTDFQKSTRGLFRLLLRSNLITIHKERNIRYVRLLDFAT
;
A
#
# COMPACT_ATOMS: atom_id res chain seq x y z
N MET A 1 -27.98 -51.28 -46.20
CA MET A 1 -27.35 -50.91 -44.91
C MET A 1 -26.23 -49.94 -45.22
N ARG A 2 -26.32 -48.71 -44.70
CA ARG A 2 -25.31 -47.66 -44.94
C ARG A 2 -24.14 -47.90 -43.98
N TYR A 3 -22.92 -47.57 -44.41
CA TYR A 3 -21.69 -47.76 -43.62
C TYR A 3 -21.72 -47.09 -42.23
N SER A 4 -22.53 -46.04 -42.06
CA SER A 4 -22.79 -45.39 -40.76
C SER A 4 -23.41 -46.34 -39.75
N ASP A 5 -24.42 -47.10 -40.15
CA ASP A 5 -25.24 -47.92 -39.24
C ASP A 5 -24.43 -49.09 -38.66
N ILE A 6 -23.44 -49.57 -39.41
CA ILE A 6 -22.52 -50.64 -38.99
C ILE A 6 -21.50 -50.10 -37.98
N SER A 7 -21.02 -48.87 -38.17
CA SER A 7 -20.08 -48.21 -37.25
C SER A 7 -20.72 -47.98 -35.89
N ASP A 8 -21.97 -47.51 -35.87
CA ASP A 8 -22.67 -47.20 -34.62
C ASP A 8 -22.99 -48.49 -33.83
N GLN A 9 -23.39 -49.57 -34.52
CA GLN A 9 -23.62 -50.87 -33.87
C GLN A 9 -22.34 -51.49 -33.27
N LEU A 10 -21.20 -51.34 -33.95
CA LEU A 10 -19.91 -51.82 -33.43
C LEU A 10 -19.49 -51.01 -32.20
N PHE A 11 -19.73 -49.70 -32.20
CA PHE A 11 -19.42 -48.85 -31.06
C PHE A 11 -20.28 -49.17 -29.83
N GLU A 12 -21.58 -49.39 -30.02
CA GLU A 12 -22.47 -49.83 -28.95
C GLU A 12 -22.08 -51.21 -28.40
N THR A 13 -21.70 -52.15 -29.27
CA THR A 13 -21.20 -53.47 -28.84
C THR A 13 -19.93 -53.33 -28.00
N TYR A 14 -19.04 -52.41 -28.39
CA TYR A 14 -17.82 -52.12 -27.64
C TYR A 14 -18.10 -51.49 -26.27
N ILE A 15 -19.05 -50.55 -26.19
CA ILE A 15 -19.51 -49.95 -24.92
C ILE A 15 -20.05 -51.04 -24.00
N ASN A 16 -20.98 -51.86 -24.48
CA ASN A 16 -21.56 -52.96 -23.71
C ASN A 16 -20.48 -53.92 -23.20
N SER A 17 -19.45 -54.21 -24.02
CA SER A 17 -18.31 -55.02 -23.61
C SER A 17 -17.48 -54.36 -22.51
N ILE A 18 -17.28 -53.04 -22.55
CA ILE A 18 -16.58 -52.31 -21.49
C ILE A 18 -17.37 -52.36 -20.19
N GLU A 19 -18.68 -52.10 -20.26
CA GLU A 19 -19.55 -52.11 -19.08
C GLU A 19 -19.56 -53.46 -18.38
N GLN A 20 -19.68 -54.54 -19.14
CA GLN A 20 -19.60 -55.91 -18.61
C GLN A 20 -18.25 -56.16 -17.91
N GLN A 21 -17.14 -55.81 -18.55
CA GLN A 21 -15.81 -55.97 -17.99
C GLN A 21 -15.57 -55.11 -16.73
N ILE A 22 -16.22 -53.94 -16.64
CA ILE A 22 -16.20 -53.11 -15.44
C ILE A 22 -16.96 -53.78 -14.30
N GLU A 23 -18.15 -54.31 -14.55
CA GLU A 23 -18.94 -55.01 -13.54
C GLU A 23 -18.23 -56.29 -13.06
N ASP A 24 -17.63 -57.06 -13.95
CA ASP A 24 -16.84 -58.24 -13.59
C ASP A 24 -15.66 -57.87 -12.68
N LYS A 25 -14.91 -56.80 -13.01
CA LYS A 25 -13.81 -56.29 -12.18
C LYS A 25 -14.30 -55.76 -10.83
N LYS A 26 -15.44 -55.06 -10.78
CA LYS A 26 -16.06 -54.62 -9.52
C LYS A 26 -16.45 -55.83 -8.66
N PHE A 27 -16.97 -56.88 -9.27
CA PHE A 27 -17.32 -58.12 -8.59
C PHE A 27 -16.08 -58.82 -8.02
N PHE A 28 -15.02 -59.01 -8.81
CA PHE A 28 -13.74 -59.55 -8.33
C PHE A 28 -13.16 -58.72 -7.16
N LEU A 29 -13.22 -57.38 -7.26
CA LEU A 29 -12.77 -56.49 -6.20
C LEU A 29 -13.62 -56.66 -4.92
N SER A 30 -14.93 -56.83 -5.06
CA SER A 30 -15.83 -57.05 -3.92
C SER A 30 -15.53 -58.38 -3.22
N GLN A 31 -15.31 -59.46 -3.99
CA GLN A 31 -14.91 -60.75 -3.44
C GLN A 31 -13.56 -60.67 -2.73
N ALA A 32 -12.55 -60.06 -3.36
CA ALA A 32 -11.24 -59.87 -2.75
C ALA A 32 -11.33 -59.09 -1.44
N ARG A 33 -12.11 -58.01 -1.41
CA ARG A 33 -12.36 -57.22 -0.19
C ARG A 33 -13.08 -58.04 0.90
N ASN A 34 -14.06 -58.85 0.53
CA ASN A 34 -14.80 -59.69 1.47
C ASN A 34 -13.89 -60.76 2.10
N VAL A 35 -13.04 -61.41 1.31
CA VAL A 35 -12.05 -62.38 1.80
C VAL A 35 -11.02 -61.70 2.71
N VAL A 36 -10.52 -60.53 2.34
CA VAL A 36 -9.61 -59.76 3.21
C VAL A 36 -10.30 -59.38 4.53
N LYS A 37 -11.58 -59.04 4.49
CA LYS A 37 -12.37 -58.69 5.67
C LYS A 37 -12.61 -59.91 6.57
N SER A 38 -12.96 -61.08 6.01
CA SER A 38 -13.17 -62.31 6.79
C SER A 38 -11.88 -62.75 7.49
N LEU A 39 -10.75 -62.71 6.79
CA LEU A 39 -9.42 -63.00 7.35
C LEU A 39 -9.02 -62.04 8.47
N ARG A 40 -9.52 -60.80 8.47
CA ARG A 40 -9.31 -59.84 9.58
C ARG A 40 -10.19 -60.17 10.79
N SER A 41 -11.45 -60.56 10.57
CA SER A 41 -12.40 -60.87 11.63
C SER A 41 -12.13 -62.20 12.35
N GLU A 42 -11.49 -63.16 11.71
CA GLU A 42 -11.12 -64.47 12.29
C GLU A 42 -9.97 -64.41 13.33
N GLY A 43 -9.62 -63.22 13.81
CA GLY A 43 -8.59 -63.04 14.84
C GLY A 43 -7.18 -62.95 14.26
N SER A 44 -6.91 -61.91 13.49
CA SER A 44 -5.56 -61.66 12.97
C SER A 44 -4.70 -60.93 14.00
N ARG A 45 -3.83 -61.67 14.70
CA ARG A 45 -2.62 -61.07 15.30
C ARG A 45 -1.84 -60.33 14.21
N PRO A 46 -1.13 -59.22 14.52
CA PRO A 46 -0.32 -58.52 13.53
C PRO A 46 0.64 -59.52 12.86
N ARG A 47 0.37 -59.84 11.59
CA ARG A 47 1.22 -60.72 10.78
C ARG A 47 2.43 -59.90 10.35
N ILE A 48 3.56 -60.11 11.01
CA ILE A 48 4.84 -59.57 10.56
C ILE A 48 5.18 -60.28 9.25
N ILE A 49 5.22 -59.52 8.15
CA ILE A 49 5.62 -60.03 6.84
C ILE A 49 7.14 -60.15 6.84
N SER A 50 7.66 -61.35 6.58
CA SER A 50 9.10 -61.56 6.39
C SER A 50 9.56 -61.03 5.03
N LEU A 51 10.85 -60.68 4.92
CA LEU A 51 11.44 -60.22 3.66
C LEU A 51 11.28 -61.26 2.54
N GLU A 52 11.41 -62.55 2.87
CA GLU A 52 11.27 -63.67 1.94
C GLU A 52 9.84 -63.76 1.37
N GLN A 53 8.82 -63.62 2.23
CA GLN A 53 7.42 -63.60 1.80
C GLN A 53 7.11 -62.41 0.88
N TRP A 54 7.70 -61.25 1.14
CA TRP A 54 7.52 -60.08 0.28
C TRP A 54 8.20 -60.27 -1.09
N GLN A 55 9.42 -60.83 -1.11
CA GLN A 55 10.11 -61.15 -2.35
C GLN A 55 9.34 -62.19 -3.17
N ASP A 56 8.76 -63.19 -2.53
CA ASP A 56 7.95 -64.20 -3.23
C ASP A 56 6.65 -63.62 -3.80
N PHE A 57 6.02 -62.67 -3.10
CA PHE A 57 4.84 -61.97 -3.60
C PHE A 57 5.14 -61.17 -4.88
N LEU A 58 6.28 -60.47 -4.92
CA LEU A 58 6.67 -59.65 -6.09
C LEU A 58 7.00 -60.48 -7.34
N LYS A 59 7.29 -61.78 -7.21
CA LYS A 59 7.62 -62.65 -8.35
C LYS A 59 6.42 -62.97 -9.23
N LYS A 60 5.18 -62.86 -8.74
CA LYS A 60 3.98 -63.33 -9.45
C LYS A 60 2.95 -62.22 -9.60
N PRO A 61 2.62 -61.82 -10.84
CA PRO A 61 1.45 -60.97 -11.07
C PRO A 61 0.17 -61.73 -10.71
N MET A 62 -0.78 -61.04 -10.07
CA MET A 62 -1.98 -61.66 -9.49
C MET A 62 -3.22 -61.57 -10.39
N PHE A 63 -3.25 -60.63 -11.34
CA PHE A 63 -4.39 -60.42 -12.22
C PHE A 63 -3.93 -60.46 -13.67
N PHE A 64 -4.45 -61.42 -14.41
CA PHE A 64 -4.19 -61.57 -15.83
C PHE A 64 -5.44 -61.14 -16.59
N PRO A 65 -5.35 -60.15 -17.49
CA PRO A 65 -6.49 -59.73 -18.28
C PRO A 65 -6.88 -60.85 -19.26
N GLU A 66 -8.19 -61.00 -19.47
CA GLU A 66 -8.72 -61.89 -20.50
C GLU A 66 -8.48 -61.32 -21.90
N ARG A 67 -8.57 -62.17 -22.94
CA ARG A 67 -8.36 -61.72 -24.33
C ARG A 67 -9.37 -60.67 -24.78
N SER A 68 -10.58 -60.69 -24.22
CA SER A 68 -11.65 -59.74 -24.48
C SER A 68 -11.54 -58.46 -23.65
N ASP A 69 -10.61 -58.37 -22.71
CA ASP A 69 -10.49 -57.21 -21.82
C ASP A 69 -9.94 -55.99 -22.59
N PRO A 70 -10.72 -54.90 -22.74
CA PRO A 70 -10.28 -53.70 -23.45
C PRO A 70 -9.32 -52.81 -22.63
N ILE A 71 -8.80 -53.29 -21.50
CA ILE A 71 -7.97 -52.51 -20.56
C ILE A 71 -6.80 -51.78 -21.23
N GLY A 72 -6.16 -52.39 -22.23
CA GLY A 72 -5.03 -51.77 -22.94
C GLY A 72 -5.45 -50.51 -23.70
N LEU A 73 -6.51 -50.59 -24.50
CA LEU A 73 -7.03 -49.44 -25.24
C LEU A 73 -7.57 -48.38 -24.28
N ASN A 74 -8.30 -48.79 -23.25
CA ASN A 74 -8.91 -47.88 -22.28
C ASN A 74 -7.85 -47.10 -21.50
N MET A 75 -6.79 -47.78 -21.05
CA MET A 75 -5.70 -47.14 -20.30
C MET A 75 -4.94 -46.15 -21.17
N VAL A 76 -4.62 -46.51 -22.42
CA VAL A 76 -3.94 -45.62 -23.36
C VAL A 76 -4.81 -44.42 -23.69
N SER A 77 -6.09 -44.64 -23.99
CA SER A 77 -7.05 -43.57 -24.31
C SER A 77 -7.20 -42.60 -23.13
N ALA A 78 -7.50 -43.10 -21.93
CA ALA A 78 -7.65 -42.27 -20.74
C ALA A 78 -6.36 -41.51 -20.39
N SER A 79 -5.20 -42.16 -20.50
CA SER A 79 -3.91 -41.52 -20.23
C SER A 79 -3.57 -40.43 -21.23
N LEU A 80 -3.81 -40.67 -22.52
CA LEU A 80 -3.52 -39.69 -23.58
C LEU A 80 -4.45 -38.49 -23.50
N VAL A 81 -5.76 -38.72 -23.33
CA VAL A 81 -6.75 -37.65 -23.15
C VAL A 81 -6.40 -36.82 -21.92
N SER A 82 -6.18 -37.46 -20.77
CA SER A 82 -5.82 -36.75 -19.54
C SER A 82 -4.51 -35.97 -19.69
N ARG A 83 -3.50 -36.54 -20.35
CA ARG A 83 -2.24 -35.83 -20.62
C ARG A 83 -2.46 -34.63 -21.52
N GLN A 84 -3.26 -34.76 -22.56
CA GLN A 84 -3.55 -33.66 -23.47
C GLN A 84 -4.25 -32.53 -22.73
N THR A 85 -5.34 -32.81 -22.02
CA THR A 85 -6.11 -31.78 -21.30
C THR A 85 -5.26 -31.06 -20.26
N THR A 86 -4.50 -31.82 -19.46
CA THR A 86 -3.63 -31.22 -18.43
C THR A 86 -2.46 -30.43 -19.03
N THR A 87 -1.96 -30.84 -20.20
CA THR A 87 -0.91 -30.07 -20.90
C THR A 87 -1.46 -28.77 -21.46
N GLU A 88 -2.67 -28.79 -22.03
CA GLU A 88 -3.34 -27.58 -22.53
C GLU A 88 -3.63 -26.58 -21.39
N GLU A 89 -4.14 -27.06 -20.27
CA GLU A 89 -4.34 -26.25 -19.05
C GLU A 89 -3.02 -25.64 -18.56
N TRP A 90 -1.95 -26.42 -18.55
CA TRP A 90 -0.63 -25.97 -18.14
C TRP A 90 -0.06 -24.90 -19.08
N LEU A 91 -0.20 -25.09 -20.39
CA LEU A 91 0.23 -24.10 -21.38
C LEU A 91 -0.50 -22.78 -21.19
N HIS A 92 -1.83 -22.82 -20.99
CA HIS A 92 -2.61 -21.62 -20.77
C HIS A 92 -2.16 -20.86 -19.50
N TYR A 93 -1.93 -21.59 -18.41
CA TYR A 93 -1.40 -21.01 -17.18
C TYR A 93 -0.02 -20.37 -17.37
N MET A 94 0.87 -21.02 -18.13
CA MET A 94 2.22 -20.52 -18.40
C MET A 94 2.22 -19.29 -19.31
N GLU A 95 1.31 -19.22 -20.29
CA GLU A 95 1.14 -18.05 -21.15
C GLU A 95 0.71 -16.81 -20.34
N GLU A 96 -0.27 -16.95 -19.45
CA GLU A 96 -0.70 -15.87 -18.56
C GLU A 96 0.46 -15.40 -17.65
N LYS A 97 1.18 -16.36 -17.05
CA LYS A 97 2.38 -16.08 -16.26
C LYS A 97 3.47 -15.34 -17.05
N LEU A 98 3.69 -15.72 -18.30
CA LEU A 98 4.69 -15.09 -19.17
C LEU A 98 4.34 -13.64 -19.46
N ILE A 99 3.07 -13.33 -19.72
CA ILE A 99 2.61 -11.95 -19.93
C ILE A 99 2.91 -11.11 -18.69
N HIS A 100 2.55 -11.59 -17.49
CA HIS A 100 2.84 -10.89 -16.25
C HIS A 100 4.34 -10.68 -16.02
N MET A 101 5.18 -11.67 -16.32
CA MET A 101 6.63 -11.53 -16.21
C MET A 101 7.17 -10.50 -17.20
N GLN A 102 6.67 -10.47 -18.44
CA GLN A 102 7.08 -9.48 -19.43
C GLN A 102 6.73 -8.06 -18.98
N THR A 103 5.53 -7.85 -18.43
CA THR A 103 5.13 -6.55 -17.86
C THR A 103 6.05 -6.16 -16.70
N MET A 104 6.28 -7.06 -15.75
CA MET A 104 7.15 -6.81 -14.60
C MET A 104 8.59 -6.45 -15.02
N ILE A 105 9.14 -7.14 -16.03
CA ILE A 105 10.46 -6.82 -16.57
C ILE A 105 10.46 -5.41 -17.17
N GLY A 106 9.45 -5.06 -17.96
CA GLY A 106 9.32 -3.71 -18.53
C GLY A 106 9.25 -2.61 -17.45
N ASP A 107 8.46 -2.83 -16.40
CA ASP A 107 8.34 -1.91 -15.27
C ASP A 107 9.68 -1.75 -14.54
N GLN A 108 10.39 -2.87 -14.30
CA GLN A 108 11.68 -2.84 -13.63
C GLN A 108 12.76 -2.14 -14.47
N GLU A 109 12.75 -2.33 -15.79
CA GLU A 109 13.64 -1.60 -16.69
C GLU A 109 13.37 -0.09 -16.64
N HIS A 110 12.11 0.32 -16.57
CA HIS A 110 11.75 1.74 -16.47
C HIS A 110 12.25 2.34 -15.15
N ILE A 111 11.99 1.67 -14.02
CA ILE A 111 12.49 2.09 -12.70
C ILE A 111 14.01 2.20 -12.70
N ASN A 112 14.71 1.23 -13.30
CA ASN A 112 16.17 1.25 -13.36
C ASN A 112 16.68 2.46 -14.15
N ARG A 113 16.02 2.84 -15.26
CA ARG A 113 16.36 4.06 -16.02
C ARG A 113 16.14 5.32 -15.18
N ASP A 114 15.02 5.41 -14.49
CA ASP A 114 14.70 6.56 -13.64
C ASP A 114 15.70 6.69 -12.47
N MET A 115 16.12 5.57 -11.88
CA MET A 115 17.17 5.56 -10.86
C MET A 115 18.53 6.00 -11.40
N LEU A 116 18.89 5.61 -12.62
CA LEU A 116 20.13 6.11 -13.25
C LEU A 116 20.09 7.62 -13.46
N ILE A 117 18.95 8.16 -13.92
CA ILE A 117 18.75 9.61 -14.05
C ILE A 117 18.86 10.29 -12.68
N LEU A 118 18.26 9.72 -11.64
CA LEU A 118 18.35 10.26 -10.28
C LEU A 118 19.80 10.27 -9.77
N ILE A 119 20.55 9.19 -10.00
CA ILE A 119 21.98 9.11 -9.65
C ILE A 119 22.74 10.22 -10.38
N GLU A 120 22.52 10.38 -11.68
CA GLU A 120 23.15 11.45 -12.46
C GLU A 120 22.81 12.83 -11.90
N LEU A 121 21.55 13.11 -11.56
CA LEU A 121 21.14 14.36 -10.94
C LEU A 121 21.78 14.60 -9.56
N LEU A 122 22.00 13.54 -8.78
CA LEU A 122 22.65 13.62 -7.47
C LEU A 122 24.16 13.81 -7.59
N GLU A 123 24.81 13.18 -8.58
CA GLU A 123 26.24 13.35 -8.89
C GLU A 123 26.53 14.71 -9.53
N GLN A 124 25.63 15.19 -10.39
CA GLN A 124 25.71 16.51 -11.01
C GLN A 124 25.36 17.63 -10.03
N ARG A 125 24.69 17.32 -8.91
CA ARG A 125 24.59 18.26 -7.80
C ARG A 125 26.04 18.46 -7.34
N PRO A 126 26.66 19.62 -7.63
CA PRO A 126 27.97 19.91 -7.06
C PRO A 126 27.79 19.86 -5.53
N GLN A 127 28.85 20.03 -4.77
CA GLN A 127 28.70 20.57 -3.41
C GLN A 127 27.96 21.91 -3.53
N ILE A 128 26.63 21.90 -3.66
CA ILE A 128 25.75 22.99 -3.33
C ILE A 128 25.98 23.05 -1.85
N SER A 129 26.94 23.88 -1.50
CA SER A 129 27.38 24.13 -0.16
C SER A 129 26.13 24.18 0.70
N LEU A 130 26.18 23.50 1.84
CA LEU A 130 25.21 23.60 2.93
C LEU A 130 25.14 25.04 3.50
N VAL A 131 25.27 26.07 2.65
CA VAL A 131 25.15 27.50 2.94
C VAL A 131 23.72 27.82 3.35
N ASN A 132 22.75 27.02 2.92
CA ASN A 132 21.37 27.09 3.39
C ASN A 132 21.04 25.82 4.19
N SER A 133 21.81 25.53 5.25
CA SER A 133 21.20 24.84 6.38
C SER A 133 20.10 25.78 6.90
N PRO A 134 18.80 25.48 6.73
CA PRO A 134 17.78 26.26 7.41
C PRO A 134 18.17 26.20 8.88
N THR A 135 18.42 27.35 9.50
CA THR A 135 18.55 27.43 10.94
C THR A 135 17.27 26.81 11.49
N LEU A 136 17.38 25.57 11.97
CA LEU A 136 16.31 24.83 12.64
C LEU A 136 16.08 25.52 13.99
N GLU A 137 15.57 26.75 13.93
CA GLU A 137 15.16 27.50 15.09
C GLU A 137 13.86 26.89 15.59
N SER A 138 13.84 26.56 16.88
CA SER A 138 12.58 26.22 17.53
C SER A 138 11.61 27.41 17.43
N PRO A 139 10.28 27.17 17.44
CA PRO A 139 9.30 28.25 17.43
C PRO A 139 9.52 29.29 18.54
N SER A 140 10.03 28.87 19.70
CA SER A 140 10.37 29.77 20.82
C SER A 140 11.56 30.66 20.50
N GLN A 141 12.62 30.12 19.90
CA GLN A 141 13.79 30.91 19.45
C GLN A 141 13.41 31.89 18.35
N ARG A 142 12.61 31.44 17.37
CA ARG A 142 12.11 32.30 16.30
C ARG A 142 11.24 33.44 16.85
N ASN A 143 10.35 33.14 17.79
CA ASN A 143 9.51 34.18 18.42
C ASN A 143 10.35 35.19 19.19
N HIS A 144 11.35 34.72 19.96
CA HIS A 144 12.27 35.61 20.67
C HIS A 144 13.06 36.51 19.71
N ARG A 145 13.57 35.95 18.61
CA ARG A 145 14.28 36.72 17.57
C ARG A 145 13.39 37.78 16.93
N LEU A 146 12.16 37.41 16.55
CA LEU A 146 11.20 38.35 15.98
C LEU A 146 10.80 39.47 16.95
N HIS A 147 10.70 39.16 18.25
CA HIS A 147 10.49 40.20 19.27
C HIS A 147 11.68 41.16 19.36
N LEU A 148 12.92 40.65 19.33
CA LEU A 148 14.12 41.49 19.33
C LEU A 148 14.22 42.35 18.06
N GLU A 149 13.93 41.77 16.88
CA GLU A 149 13.87 42.51 15.61
C GLU A 149 12.78 43.59 15.64
N LEU A 150 11.62 43.32 16.25
CA LEU A 150 10.55 44.30 16.43
C LEU A 150 10.98 45.44 17.36
N GLU A 151 11.63 45.12 18.49
CA GLU A 151 12.15 46.11 19.43
C GLU A 151 13.22 47.00 18.78
N ASP A 152 14.14 46.40 18.01
CA ASP A 152 15.16 47.12 17.28
C ASP A 152 14.55 48.01 16.18
N PHE A 153 13.54 47.50 15.47
CA PHE A 153 12.81 48.27 14.47
C PHE A 153 12.08 49.48 15.06
N VAL A 154 11.43 49.30 16.22
CA VAL A 154 10.74 50.39 16.92
C VAL A 154 11.76 51.42 17.40
N LYS A 155 12.89 50.98 17.96
CA LYS A 155 13.94 51.86 18.48
C LYS A 155 14.62 52.69 17.39
N ASN A 156 15.01 52.04 16.29
CA ASN A 156 15.89 52.63 15.29
C ASN A 156 15.14 53.33 14.16
N TYR A 157 13.84 53.09 13.99
CA TYR A 157 13.05 53.66 12.89
C TYR A 157 11.77 54.33 13.38
N ILE A 158 10.84 53.59 14.00
CA ILE A 158 9.51 54.12 14.31
C ILE A 158 9.54 55.24 15.35
N ALA A 159 10.27 55.06 16.46
CA ALA A 159 10.29 56.03 17.56
C ALA A 159 10.97 57.35 17.15
N LEU A 160 11.96 57.29 16.26
CA LEU A 160 12.65 58.46 15.72
C LEU A 160 11.76 59.27 14.77
N ASP A 161 10.96 58.60 13.94
CA ASP A 161 10.07 59.25 12.98
C ASP A 161 8.79 59.83 13.62
N LEU A 162 8.41 59.33 14.80
CA LEU A 162 7.16 59.72 15.50
C LEU A 162 7.36 60.68 16.67
N ALA A 163 8.59 60.88 17.15
CA ALA A 163 8.87 61.81 18.24
C ALA A 163 8.74 63.27 17.79
N ASP A 164 7.77 64.00 18.33
CA ASP A 164 7.66 65.45 18.16
C ASP A 164 8.77 66.17 18.97
N ALA A 165 9.14 67.39 18.57
CA ALA A 165 10.29 68.17 19.07
C ALA A 165 10.31 68.52 20.58
N GLY A 166 9.40 67.97 21.39
CA GLY A 166 9.30 68.19 22.83
C GLY A 166 9.11 66.92 23.68
N GLU A 167 9.11 65.72 23.10
CA GLU A 167 9.00 64.44 23.82
C GLU A 167 10.34 63.68 23.82
N SER A 168 10.66 63.00 24.93
CA SER A 168 11.86 62.15 24.99
C SER A 168 11.66 60.90 24.12
N THR A 169 12.54 60.68 23.15
CA THR A 169 12.49 59.52 22.23
C THR A 169 12.43 58.18 22.98
N GLU A 170 13.02 58.10 24.18
CA GLU A 170 12.98 56.90 25.03
C GLU A 170 11.61 56.62 25.64
N GLU A 171 10.83 57.66 25.95
CA GLU A 171 9.48 57.52 26.50
C GLU A 171 8.52 57.05 25.40
N VAL A 172 8.62 57.63 24.20
CA VAL A 172 7.86 57.22 23.02
C VAL A 172 8.17 55.77 22.64
N GLN A 173 9.44 55.35 22.70
CA GLN A 173 9.85 53.98 22.41
C GLN A 173 9.19 52.97 23.38
N ARG A 174 9.21 53.25 24.69
CA ARG A 174 8.61 52.36 25.70
C ARG A 174 7.10 52.25 25.51
N ASP A 175 6.42 53.36 25.26
CA ASP A 175 4.97 53.38 25.05
C ASP A 175 4.57 52.63 23.77
N LEU A 176 5.35 52.76 22.69
CA LEU A 176 5.12 52.02 21.44
C LEU A 176 5.29 50.51 21.62
N ILE A 177 6.35 50.06 22.31
CA ILE A 177 6.58 48.63 22.57
C ILE A 177 5.46 48.05 23.43
N ILE A 178 4.99 48.77 24.46
CA ILE A 178 3.86 48.33 25.31
C ILE A 178 2.57 48.25 24.49
N LEU A 179 2.31 49.19 23.60
CA LEU A 179 1.11 49.15 22.75
C LEU A 179 1.17 48.01 21.73
N LEU A 180 2.33 47.80 21.09
CA LEU A 180 2.53 46.70 20.14
C LEU A 180 2.44 45.34 20.83
N SER A 181 3.00 45.18 22.03
CA SER A 181 2.87 43.94 22.80
C SER A 181 1.41 43.66 23.16
N ARG A 182 0.64 44.68 23.59
CA ARG A 182 -0.81 44.53 23.83
C ARG A 182 -1.59 44.16 22.57
N LEU A 183 -1.23 44.72 21.41
CA LEU A 183 -1.83 44.39 20.12
C LEU A 183 -1.54 42.94 19.68
N VAL A 184 -0.27 42.50 19.80
CA VAL A 184 0.17 41.14 19.42
C VAL A 184 -0.45 40.07 20.34
N HIS A 185 -0.68 40.38 21.62
CA HIS A 185 -1.36 39.48 22.56
C HIS A 185 -2.90 39.53 22.48
N TYR A 186 -3.47 40.16 21.44
CA TYR A 186 -4.91 40.28 21.21
C TYR A 186 -5.70 40.86 22.41
N ASP A 187 -5.19 41.95 23.02
CA ASP A 187 -5.90 42.63 24.11
C ASP A 187 -7.30 43.11 23.66
N ARG A 188 -8.34 42.60 24.32
CA ARG A 188 -9.74 42.91 24.03
C ARG A 188 -10.18 44.29 24.52
N TYR A 189 -9.40 44.91 25.40
CA TYR A 189 -9.72 46.16 26.09
C TYR A 189 -8.91 47.35 25.60
N LEU A 190 -8.08 47.19 24.55
CA LEU A 190 -7.31 48.28 23.98
C LEU A 190 -8.23 49.33 23.35
N LYS A 191 -8.22 50.55 23.87
CA LYS A 191 -9.10 51.63 23.42
C LYS A 191 -8.35 52.59 22.51
N THR A 192 -9.08 53.31 21.65
CA THR A 192 -8.50 54.42 20.87
C THR A 192 -7.94 55.55 21.75
N THR A 193 -8.36 55.63 23.01
CA THR A 193 -7.86 56.58 24.01
C THR A 193 -6.51 56.19 24.61
N ASP A 194 -6.11 54.91 24.49
CA ASP A 194 -4.83 54.41 24.99
C ASP A 194 -3.66 54.82 24.07
N PHE A 195 -3.98 55.22 22.83
CA PHE A 195 -3.04 55.88 21.92
C PHE A 195 -2.92 57.37 22.32
N GLN A 196 -1.96 57.63 23.20
CA GLN A 196 -1.58 58.97 23.64
C GLN A 196 -1.03 59.83 22.48
N LYS A 197 -0.83 61.14 22.71
CA LYS A 197 -0.41 62.07 21.65
C LYS A 197 0.85 61.59 20.91
N SER A 198 1.82 61.07 21.67
CA SER A 198 3.07 60.43 21.24
C SER A 198 2.90 59.22 20.31
N THR A 199 1.82 58.45 20.47
CA THR A 199 1.61 57.16 19.78
C THR A 199 0.48 57.20 18.75
N ARG A 200 -0.11 58.37 18.49
CA ARG A 200 -1.14 58.58 17.46
C ARG A 200 -0.63 58.30 16.04
N GLY A 201 0.65 58.51 15.78
CA GLY A 201 1.27 58.20 14.49
C GLY A 201 1.19 56.71 14.16
N LEU A 202 1.48 55.85 15.14
CA LEU A 202 1.34 54.40 15.01
C LEU A 202 -0.12 54.00 14.72
N PHE A 203 -1.08 54.59 15.45
CA PHE A 203 -2.50 54.32 15.19
C PHE A 203 -2.92 54.67 13.76
N ARG A 204 -2.47 55.81 13.23
CA ARG A 204 -2.73 56.20 11.83
C ARG A 204 -2.06 55.27 10.83
N LEU A 205 -0.83 54.83 11.11
CA LEU A 205 -0.10 53.90 10.27
C LEU A 205 -0.84 52.57 10.19
N LEU A 206 -1.19 51.98 11.34
CA LEU A 206 -1.93 50.73 11.43
C LEU A 206 -3.32 50.80 10.77
N LEU A 207 -4.00 51.94 10.89
CA LEU A 207 -5.29 52.17 10.24
C LEU A 207 -5.13 52.30 8.72
N ARG A 208 -4.11 53.02 8.24
CA ARG A 208 -3.86 53.21 6.81
C ARG A 208 -3.38 51.94 6.12
N SER A 209 -2.63 51.10 6.83
CA SER A 209 -2.19 49.79 6.35
C SER A 209 -3.27 48.72 6.49
N ASN A 210 -4.47 49.07 6.98
CA ASN A 210 -5.59 48.17 7.22
C ASN A 210 -5.23 46.95 8.11
N LEU A 211 -4.31 47.11 9.06
CA LEU A 211 -3.88 46.01 9.94
C LEU A 211 -4.71 45.90 11.22
N ILE A 212 -5.58 46.89 11.50
CA ILE A 212 -6.43 46.94 12.69
C ILE A 212 -7.91 47.08 12.32
N THR A 213 -8.76 46.51 13.17
CA THR A 213 -10.22 46.67 13.13
C THR A 213 -10.70 47.47 14.34
N ILE A 214 -11.70 48.32 14.13
CA ILE A 214 -12.27 49.16 15.19
C ILE A 214 -13.69 48.67 15.49
N HIS A 215 -13.90 48.15 16.69
CA HIS A 215 -15.22 47.75 17.18
C HIS A 215 -15.78 48.80 18.13
N LYS A 216 -16.99 49.30 17.86
CA LYS A 216 -17.67 50.28 18.73
C LYS A 216 -18.67 49.57 19.63
N GLU A 217 -18.47 49.68 20.94
CA GLU A 217 -19.40 49.16 21.94
C GLU A 217 -19.74 50.28 22.93
N ARG A 218 -21.04 50.61 23.07
CA ARG A 218 -21.57 51.57 24.06
C ARG A 218 -20.75 52.86 24.19
N ASN A 219 -20.40 53.47 23.05
CA ASN A 219 -19.64 54.71 22.90
C ASN A 219 -18.11 54.64 23.07
N ILE A 220 -17.54 53.46 23.36
CA ILE A 220 -16.08 53.23 23.39
C ILE A 220 -15.67 52.52 22.10
N ARG A 221 -14.56 52.97 21.50
CA ARG A 221 -13.97 52.35 20.31
C ARG A 221 -12.78 51.49 20.74
N TYR A 222 -12.91 50.18 20.58
CA TYR A 222 -11.86 49.20 20.82
C TYR A 222 -11.10 48.92 19.54
N VAL A 223 -9.79 48.78 19.65
CA VAL A 223 -8.87 48.50 18.55
C VAL A 223 -8.40 47.07 18.67
N ARG A 224 -8.51 46.29 17.59
CA ARG A 224 -8.01 44.92 17.51
C ARG A 224 -7.10 44.78 16.31
N LEU A 225 -6.04 43.98 16.46
CA LEU A 225 -5.24 43.56 15.32
C LEU A 225 -6.04 42.55 14.48
N LEU A 226 -5.86 42.57 13.16
CA LEU A 226 -6.36 41.50 12.30
C LEU A 226 -5.75 40.16 12.70
N ASP A 227 -6.51 39.09 12.48
CA ASP A 227 -6.02 37.75 12.75
C ASP A 227 -5.09 37.30 11.62
N PHE A 228 -3.81 37.11 11.95
CA PHE A 228 -2.79 36.62 11.02
C PHE A 228 -2.45 35.14 11.25
N ALA A 229 -3.19 34.44 12.12
CA ALA A 229 -2.91 33.06 12.52
C ALA A 229 -3.57 31.98 11.65
N THR A 230 -4.18 32.34 10.51
CA THR A 230 -4.76 31.40 9.53
C THR A 230 -3.77 30.90 8.50
#